data_AF-A0A1F5JE83-F1
#
_entry.id   AF-A0A1F5JE83-F1
#
_cell.length_a   1.000
_cell.length_b   1.000
_cell.length_c   1.000
_cell.angle_alpha   90.00
_cell.angle_beta   90.00
_cell.angle_gamma   90.00
#
_symmetry.space_group_name_H-M   'P 1'
#
loop_
_entity.id
_entity.type
_entity.pdbx_description
1 polymer ?
#
loop_
_entity_poly.entity_id
_entity_poly.type
_entity_poly.pdbx_seq_one_letter_code
_entity_poly.pdbx_strand_id
1 'polypeptide(L)'
;MRSEFFLTSLEQQQLILYLKATTYHTVKQVAAFVEGKYGKKYSVEGMTHLLHKLGFVYKKTKIIPCKLDPKKQEQFKIEYQKLKDSLNPEDKIIFLP
;
A
#
# COMPACT_ATOMS: atom_id res chain seq x y z
N MET A 1 26.64 19.18 -15.08
CA MET A 1 26.91 17.85 -14.47
C MET A 1 25.56 17.14 -14.29
N ARG A 2 25.24 16.17 -15.14
CA ARG A 2 24.02 15.36 -15.01
C ARG A 2 24.41 14.06 -14.33
N SER A 3 23.94 13.91 -13.10
CA SER A 3 24.24 12.83 -12.15
C SER A 3 23.97 11.45 -12.74
N GLU A 4 24.86 10.54 -12.37
CA GLU A 4 25.14 9.28 -13.04
C GLU A 4 24.02 8.25 -12.86
N PHE A 5 23.69 7.57 -13.95
CA PHE A 5 22.73 6.49 -14.00
C PHE A 5 23.45 5.21 -13.55
N PHE A 6 23.62 5.01 -12.24
CA PHE A 6 24.57 4.01 -11.71
C PHE A 6 24.18 2.54 -11.95
N LEU A 7 22.95 2.18 -12.31
CA LEU A 7 22.55 0.79 -12.55
C LEU A 7 22.50 0.47 -14.05
N THR A 8 23.18 -0.60 -14.45
CA THR A 8 23.12 -1.15 -15.82
C THR A 8 21.73 -1.71 -16.09
N SER A 9 21.27 -1.73 -17.34
CA SER A 9 19.94 -2.23 -17.71
C SER A 9 19.66 -3.65 -17.21
N LEU A 10 20.70 -4.50 -17.13
CA LEU A 10 20.62 -5.85 -16.58
C LEU A 10 20.28 -5.85 -15.07
N GLU A 11 20.97 -5.02 -14.28
CA GLU A 11 20.77 -4.91 -12.84
C GLU A 11 19.38 -4.32 -12.52
N GLN A 12 18.92 -3.37 -13.35
CA GLN A 12 17.56 -2.84 -13.26
C GLN A 12 16.53 -3.94 -13.46
N GLN A 13 16.69 -4.78 -14.48
CA GLN A 13 15.74 -5.86 -14.77
C GLN A 13 15.72 -6.93 -13.66
N GLN A 14 16.88 -7.27 -13.08
CA GLN A 14 16.96 -8.14 -11.92
C GLN A 14 16.29 -7.52 -10.69
N LEU A 15 16.47 -6.22 -10.45
CA LEU A 15 15.81 -5.50 -9.37
C LEU A 15 14.28 -5.52 -9.56
N ILE A 16 13.79 -5.33 -10.80
CA ILE A 16 12.36 -5.40 -11.14
C ILE A 16 11.76 -6.77 -10.80
N LEU A 17 12.42 -7.85 -11.22
CA LEU A 17 11.97 -9.22 -10.93
C LEU A 17 11.89 -9.45 -9.42
N TYR A 18 12.91 -8.98 -8.69
CA TYR A 18 12.97 -9.12 -7.25
C TYR A 18 11.91 -8.27 -6.52
N LEU A 19 11.64 -7.04 -6.98
CA LEU A 19 10.58 -6.16 -6.49
C LEU A 19 9.17 -6.71 -6.78
N LYS A 20 9.00 -7.47 -7.87
CA LYS A 20 7.74 -8.17 -8.17
C LYS A 20 7.52 -9.36 -7.24
N ALA A 21 8.59 -10.08 -6.90
CA ALA A 21 8.53 -11.21 -5.97
C ALA A 21 8.40 -10.77 -4.50
N THR A 22 8.94 -9.59 -4.16
CA THR A 22 9.06 -9.12 -2.78
C THR A 22 8.33 -7.78 -2.61
N THR A 23 7.24 -7.78 -1.83
CA THR A 23 6.41 -6.58 -1.63
C THR A 23 7.07 -5.59 -0.65
N TYR A 24 7.88 -4.67 -1.16
CA TYR A 24 8.43 -3.59 -0.35
C TYR A 24 7.40 -2.51 -0.06
N HIS A 25 7.38 -2.04 1.19
CA HIS A 25 6.41 -1.05 1.64
C HIS A 25 6.94 0.39 1.43
N THR A 26 8.27 0.55 1.32
CA THR A 26 8.91 1.87 1.25
C THR A 26 10.14 1.88 0.34
N VAL A 27 10.34 2.98 -0.40
CA VAL A 27 11.51 3.20 -1.29
C VAL A 27 12.85 3.10 -0.54
N LYS A 28 12.90 3.48 0.75
CA LYS A 28 14.09 3.35 1.60
C LYS A 28 14.59 1.91 1.71
N GLN A 29 13.68 0.94 1.79
CA GLN A 29 14.06 -0.49 1.87
C GLN A 29 14.70 -0.96 0.57
N VAL A 30 14.19 -0.48 -0.57
CA VAL A 30 14.74 -0.77 -1.89
C VAL A 30 16.13 -0.15 -2.04
N ALA A 31 16.32 1.10 -1.60
CA ALA A 31 17.63 1.76 -1.61
C ALA A 31 18.67 1.02 -0.77
N ALA A 32 18.31 0.59 0.45
CA ALA A 32 19.19 -0.20 1.31
C ALA A 32 19.52 -1.58 0.71
N PHE A 33 18.56 -2.22 0.05
CA PHE A 33 18.79 -3.49 -0.65
C PHE A 33 19.76 -3.33 -1.82
N VAL A 34 19.62 -2.26 -2.60
CA VAL A 34 20.52 -1.97 -3.72
C VAL A 34 21.93 -1.64 -3.24
N GLU A 35 22.04 -0.91 -2.13
CA GLU A 35 23.34 -0.63 -1.48
C GLU A 35 24.01 -1.94 -1.03
N GLY A 36 23.28 -2.84 -0.35
CA GLY A 36 23.84 -4.10 0.12
C GLY A 36 24.16 -5.11 -0.99
N LYS A 37 23.36 -5.15 -2.06
CA LYS A 37 23.51 -6.14 -3.14
C LYS A 37 24.47 -5.70 -4.25
N TYR A 38 24.43 -4.42 -4.62
CA TYR A 38 25.20 -3.88 -5.75
C TYR A 38 26.29 -2.90 -5.31
N GLY A 39 26.40 -2.56 -4.02
CA GLY A 39 27.38 -1.59 -3.51
C GLY A 39 27.12 -0.15 -3.96
N LYS A 40 25.94 0.13 -4.53
CA LYS A 40 25.60 1.43 -5.13
C LYS A 40 24.69 2.21 -4.20
N LYS A 41 25.17 3.36 -3.75
CA LYS A 41 24.42 4.24 -2.85
C LYS A 41 23.46 5.12 -3.63
N TYR A 42 22.16 4.96 -3.38
CA TYR A 42 21.11 5.78 -3.95
C TYR A 42 20.46 6.66 -2.88
N SER A 43 20.23 7.93 -3.22
CA SER A 43 19.31 8.76 -2.43
C SER A 43 17.88 8.26 -2.59
N VAL A 44 17.02 8.54 -1.60
CA VAL A 44 15.60 8.16 -1.66
C VAL A 44 14.91 8.75 -2.90
N GLU A 45 15.25 10.00 -3.25
CA GLU A 45 14.75 10.67 -4.45
C GLU A 45 15.26 10.01 -5.73
N GLY A 46 16.57 9.68 -5.80
CA GLY A 46 17.15 8.99 -6.95
C GLY A 46 16.53 7.61 -7.18
N MET A 47 16.29 6.87 -6.11
CA MET A 47 15.59 5.58 -6.18
C MET A 47 14.12 5.75 -6.58
N THR A 48 13.44 6.80 -6.09
CA THR A 48 12.06 7.11 -6.49
C THR A 48 11.98 7.42 -7.99
N HIS A 49 12.89 8.26 -8.51
CA HIS A 49 12.98 8.56 -9.93
C HIS A 49 13.27 7.31 -10.77
N LEU A 50 14.16 6.43 -10.31
CA LEU A 50 14.45 5.17 -10.99
C LEU A 50 13.21 4.27 -11.03
N LEU A 51 12.51 4.10 -9.91
CA LEU A 51 11.26 3.33 -9.86
C LEU A 51 10.18 3.88 -10.79
N HIS A 52 10.00 5.22 -10.82
CA HIS A 52 9.07 5.87 -11.74
C HIS A 52 9.45 5.62 -13.21
N LYS A 53 10.74 5.69 -13.56
CA LYS A 53 11.23 5.38 -14.91
C LYS A 53 11.01 3.91 -15.30
N LEU A 54 11.08 3.01 -14.33
CA LEU A 54 10.79 1.58 -14.50
C LEU A 54 9.29 1.26 -14.50
N GLY A 55 8.41 2.25 -14.36
CA GLY A 55 6.96 2.09 -14.35
C GLY A 55 6.37 1.62 -13.02
N PHE A 56 7.17 1.59 -11.95
CA PHE A 56 6.67 1.31 -10.60
C PHE A 56 6.05 2.59 -10.01
N VAL A 57 4.74 2.53 -9.78
CA VAL A 57 4.00 3.60 -9.11
C VAL A 57 3.67 3.13 -7.70
N TYR A 58 4.02 3.94 -6.70
CA TYR A 58 3.59 3.68 -5.34
C TYR A 58 2.06 3.79 -5.26
N LYS A 59 1.40 2.65 -5.04
CA LYS A 59 -0.02 2.61 -4.75
C LYS A 59 -0.18 2.49 -3.25
N LYS A 60 -0.56 3.59 -2.60
CA LYS A 60 -0.96 3.57 -1.18
C LYS A 60 -2.07 2.53 -1.04
N THR A 61 -1.82 1.46 -0.28
CA THR A 61 -2.84 0.47 0.07
C THR A 61 -3.90 1.21 0.86
N LYS A 62 -5.03 1.53 0.21
CA LYS A 62 -6.20 1.99 0.94
C LYS A 62 -6.55 0.85 1.90
N ILE A 63 -6.66 1.17 3.19
CA ILE A 63 -7.18 0.25 4.21
C ILE A 63 -8.68 0.14 3.95
N ILE A 64 -9.04 -0.49 2.84
CA ILE A 64 -10.37 -1.05 2.69
C ILE A 64 -10.26 -2.37 3.45
N PRO A 65 -11.04 -2.58 4.52
CA PRO A 65 -11.04 -3.86 5.20
C PRO A 65 -11.30 -4.94 4.16
N CYS A 66 -10.33 -5.83 3.94
CA CYS A 66 -10.42 -6.90 2.95
C CYS A 66 -11.63 -7.84 3.20
N LYS A 67 -12.22 -7.75 4.40
CA LYS A 67 -13.41 -8.49 4.84
C LYS A 67 -14.72 -7.68 4.80
N LEU A 68 -14.74 -6.55 4.10
CA LEU A 68 -15.99 -5.80 3.92
C LEU A 68 -16.89 -6.57 2.94
N ASP A 69 -17.82 -7.34 3.47
CA ASP A 69 -18.91 -7.96 2.72
C ASP A 69 -20.01 -6.89 2.50
N PRO A 70 -20.13 -6.28 1.30
CA PRO A 70 -21.09 -5.21 1.07
C PRO A 70 -22.53 -5.66 1.33
N LYS A 71 -22.85 -6.94 1.02
CA LYS A 71 -24.15 -7.55 1.30
C LYS A 71 -24.48 -7.62 2.79
N LYS A 72 -23.51 -7.98 3.63
CA LYS A 72 -23.69 -8.02 5.09
C LYS A 72 -23.84 -6.62 5.66
N GLN A 73 -23.12 -5.64 5.11
CA GLN A 73 -23.24 -4.25 5.53
C GLN A 73 -24.62 -3.67 5.19
N GLU A 74 -25.17 -4.01 4.03
CA GLU A 74 -26.49 -3.57 3.60
C GLU A 74 -27.61 -4.22 4.43
N GLN A 75 -27.50 -5.52 4.71
CA GLN A 75 -28.40 -6.23 5.62
C GLN A 75 -28.39 -5.61 7.03
N PHE A 76 -27.21 -5.32 7.56
CA PHE A 76 -27.05 -4.68 8.87
C PHE A 76 -27.71 -3.30 8.93
N LYS A 77 -27.63 -2.50 7.86
CA LYS A 77 -28.32 -1.19 7.79
C LYS A 77 -29.84 -1.34 7.89
N ILE A 78 -30.41 -2.32 7.18
CA ILE A 78 -31.85 -2.57 7.19
C ILE A 78 -32.32 -3.03 8.58
N GLU A 79 -31.58 -3.95 9.19
CA GLU A 79 -31.87 -4.47 10.54
C GLU A 79 -31.74 -3.37 11.60
N TYR A 80 -30.69 -2.55 11.51
CA TYR A 80 -30.48 -1.42 12.41
C TYR A 80 -31.58 -0.37 12.28
N GLN A 81 -32.04 -0.08 11.06
CA GLN A 81 -33.12 0.89 10.85
C GLN A 81 -34.44 0.37 11.47
N LYS A 82 -34.79 -0.89 11.23
CA LYS A 82 -35.97 -1.52 11.87
C LYS A 82 -35.87 -1.52 13.40
N LEU A 83 -34.69 -1.80 13.93
CA LEU A 83 -34.43 -1.73 15.37
C LEU A 83 -34.66 -0.30 15.88
N LYS A 84 -34.13 0.70 15.19
CA LYS A 84 -34.30 2.13 15.52
C LYS A 84 -35.76 2.58 15.51
N ASP A 85 -36.54 2.13 14.53
CA ASP A 85 -37.96 2.48 14.39
C ASP A 85 -38.86 1.76 15.43
N SER A 86 -38.37 0.67 16.02
CA SER A 86 -39.09 -0.10 17.05
C SER A 86 -38.72 0.29 18.49
N LEU A 87 -37.77 1.20 18.69
CA LEU A 87 -37.29 1.61 20.01
C LEU A 87 -38.13 2.74 20.60
N ASN A 88 -38.42 2.64 21.89
CA ASN A 88 -39.09 3.72 22.62
C ASN A 88 -38.10 4.86 22.91
N PRO A 89 -38.57 6.09 23.16
CA PRO A 89 -37.70 7.24 23.41
C PRO A 89 -36.76 7.08 24.62
N GLU A 90 -37.00 6.11 25.49
CA GLU A 90 -36.18 5.81 26.67
C GLU A 90 -35.09 4.75 26.39
N ASP A 91 -35.20 4.01 25.29
CA ASP A 91 -34.24 2.96 24.94
C ASP A 91 -32.96 3.54 24.32
N LYS A 92 -31.81 2.95 24.65
CA LYS A 92 -30.49 3.38 24.17
C LYS A 92 -29.77 2.24 23.47
N ILE A 93 -29.36 2.46 22.23
CA ILE A 93 -28.48 1.54 21.52
C ILE A 93 -27.03 1.83 21.93
N ILE A 94 -26.35 0.84 22.49
CA ILE A 94 -24.94 0.94 22.90
C ILE A 94 -24.09 0.07 21.98
N PHE A 95 -23.05 0.67 21.38
CA PHE A 95 -22.03 -0.06 20.64
C PHE A 95 -20.83 -0.29 21.56
N LEU A 96 -20.55 -1.54 21.89
CA LEU A 96 -19.38 -1.91 22.68
C LEU A 96 -18.18 -2.15 21.74
N PRO A 97 -16.98 -1.66 22.12
CA PRO A 97 -15.76 -1.83 21.34
C PRO A 97 -15.23 -3.26 21.35
#